data_AF-A0A0Q8QCJ4-F1
#
_entry.id   AF-A0A0Q8QCJ4-F1
#
_cell.length_a   1.000
_cell.length_b   1.000
_cell.length_c   1.000
_cell.angle_alpha   90.00
_cell.angle_beta   90.00
_cell.angle_gamma   90.00
#
_symmetry.space_group_name_H-M   'P 1'
#
loop_
_entity.id
_entity.type
_entity.pdbx_description
1 polymer ?
#
loop_
_entity_poly.entity_id
_entity_poly.type
_entity_poly.pdbx_seq_one_letter_code
_entity_poly.pdbx_strand_id
1 'polypeptide(L)'
;MLSEPAVLLWGVNALVAMTIAMAKDRSAAGWLLLALLAGPLAVVVLLCLPSTGHYAAVRLEPEAMELCDSCFEPVRRDRHACRYCGAVQFAKAMPR
;
A
#
# COMPACT_ATOMS: atom_id res chain seq x y z
N MET A 1 -33.16 19.31 -15.38
CA MET A 1 -33.67 17.97 -15.03
C MET A 1 -32.50 17.01 -15.08
N LEU A 2 -31.98 16.58 -13.92
CA LEU A 2 -31.06 15.44 -13.91
C LEU A 2 -31.87 14.23 -14.39
N SER A 3 -31.48 13.65 -15.51
CA SER A 3 -32.11 12.43 -16.00
C SER A 3 -31.92 11.32 -14.96
N GLU A 4 -32.91 10.43 -14.79
CA GLU A 4 -32.81 9.24 -13.93
C GLU A 4 -31.46 8.50 -14.06
N PRO A 5 -30.91 8.26 -15.28
CA PRO A 5 -29.60 7.62 -15.41
C PRO A 5 -28.43 8.46 -14.85
N ALA A 6 -28.51 9.79 -14.88
CA ALA A 6 -27.43 10.64 -14.36
C ALA A 6 -27.29 10.48 -12.83
N VAL A 7 -28.41 10.35 -12.11
CA VAL A 7 -28.40 10.14 -10.65
C VAL A 7 -27.81 8.78 -10.30
N LEU A 8 -28.19 7.73 -11.05
CA LEU A 8 -27.66 6.38 -10.85
C LEU A 8 -26.15 6.33 -11.11
N LEU A 9 -25.69 6.93 -12.21
CA LEU A 9 -24.26 7.00 -12.53
C LEU A 9 -23.48 7.76 -11.45
N TRP A 10 -24.05 8.85 -10.93
CA TRP A 10 -23.42 9.64 -9.87
C TRP A 10 -23.31 8.87 -8.56
N GLY A 11 -24.35 8.12 -8.19
CA GLY A 11 -24.37 7.27 -7.00
C GLY A 11 -23.37 6.11 -7.10
N VAL A 12 -23.33 5.43 -8.25
CA VAL A 12 -22.36 4.35 -8.52
C VAL A 12 -20.93 4.90 -8.44
N ASN A 13 -20.67 6.06 -9.05
CA ASN A 13 -19.37 6.72 -8.98
C ASN A 13 -18.95 7.03 -7.53
N ALA A 14 -19.86 7.52 -6.70
CA ALA A 14 -19.57 7.78 -5.29
C ALA A 14 -19.23 6.48 -4.53
N LEU A 15 -19.94 5.40 -4.80
CA LEU A 15 -19.67 4.09 -4.20
C LEU A 15 -18.30 3.54 -4.62
N VAL A 16 -17.93 3.70 -5.89
CA VAL A 16 -16.60 3.33 -6.41
C VAL A 16 -15.50 4.16 -5.75
N ALA A 17 -15.70 5.47 -5.58
CA ALA A 17 -14.74 6.32 -4.87
C ALA A 17 -14.52 5.84 -3.42
N MET A 18 -15.61 5.46 -2.74
CA MET A 18 -15.56 4.97 -1.36
C MET A 18 -14.75 3.66 -1.25
N THR A 19 -14.97 2.69 -2.14
CA THR A 19 -14.24 1.41 -2.10
C THR A 19 -12.75 1.58 -2.40
N ILE A 20 -12.40 2.44 -3.36
CA ILE A 20 -11.00 2.77 -3.66
C ILE A 20 -10.34 3.47 -2.47
N ALA A 21 -11.06 4.36 -1.78
CA ALA A 21 -10.53 5.07 -0.63
C ALA A 21 -10.26 4.12 0.54
N MET A 22 -11.15 3.14 0.77
CA MET A 22 -10.92 2.07 1.76
C MET A 22 -9.67 1.25 1.42
N ALA A 23 -9.50 0.86 0.17
CA ALA A 23 -8.34 0.08 -0.26
C ALA A 23 -7.01 0.87 -0.18
N LYS A 24 -7.06 2.21 -0.23
CA LYS A 24 -5.91 3.11 -0.08
C LYS A 24 -5.67 3.58 1.36
N ASP A 25 -6.34 2.98 2.35
CA ASP A 25 -6.28 3.38 3.77
C ASP A 25 -6.58 4.89 3.97
N ARG A 26 -7.60 5.40 3.27
CA ARG A 26 -8.09 6.78 3.39
C ARG A 26 -9.52 6.81 3.94
N SER A 27 -10.00 7.99 4.30
CA SER A 27 -11.33 8.20 4.87
C SER A 27 -12.46 7.89 3.87
N ALA A 28 -13.03 6.69 3.94
CA ALA A 28 -14.09 6.23 3.05
C ALA A 28 -15.30 7.19 2.99
N ALA A 29 -15.80 7.63 4.16
CA ALA A 29 -16.93 8.55 4.23
C ALA A 29 -16.61 9.95 3.66
N GLY A 30 -15.37 10.41 3.84
CA GLY A 30 -14.92 11.69 3.28
C GLY A 30 -14.90 11.64 1.75
N TRP A 31 -14.34 10.58 1.18
CA TRP A 31 -14.29 10.39 -0.28
C TRP A 31 -15.64 10.08 -0.92
N LEU A 32 -16.55 9.41 -0.19
CA LEU A 32 -17.95 9.23 -0.61
C LEU A 32 -18.65 10.58 -0.78
N LEU A 33 -18.61 11.43 0.25
CA LEU A 33 -19.21 12.77 0.21
C LEU A 33 -18.54 13.66 -0.85
N LEU A 34 -17.22 13.59 -0.97
CA LEU A 34 -16.48 14.33 -1.98
C LEU A 34 -16.87 13.90 -3.40
N ALA A 35 -17.03 12.60 -3.65
CA ALA A 35 -17.47 12.09 -4.94
C ALA A 35 -18.95 12.38 -5.22
N LEU A 36 -19.79 12.49 -4.18
CA LEU A 36 -21.17 12.95 -4.32
C LEU A 36 -21.23 14.44 -4.71
N LEU A 37 -20.31 15.28 -4.22
CA LEU A 37 -20.25 16.71 -4.52
C LEU A 37 -19.53 17.03 -5.85
N ALA A 38 -18.36 16.42 -6.06
CA ALA A 38 -17.48 16.69 -7.19
C ALA A 38 -17.67 15.71 -8.36
N GLY A 39 -18.47 14.65 -8.17
CA GLY A 39 -18.76 13.66 -9.19
C GLY A 39 -17.53 12.83 -9.58
N PRO A 40 -17.35 12.51 -10.88
CA PRO A 40 -16.28 11.62 -11.34
C PRO A 40 -14.87 12.18 -11.13
N LEU A 41 -14.74 13.50 -10.97
CA LEU A 41 -13.44 14.14 -10.73
C LEU A 41 -12.78 13.64 -9.43
N ALA A 42 -13.57 13.36 -8.39
CA ALA A 42 -13.06 12.82 -7.13
C ALA A 42 -12.36 11.46 -7.32
N VAL A 43 -12.89 10.60 -8.19
CA VAL A 43 -12.31 9.29 -8.48
C VAL A 43 -10.98 9.44 -9.21
N VAL A 44 -10.90 10.33 -10.20
CA VAL A 44 -9.66 10.60 -10.94
C VAL A 44 -8.55 11.06 -9.99
N VAL A 45 -8.86 12.01 -9.10
CA VAL A 45 -7.91 12.48 -8.09
C VAL A 45 -7.48 11.32 -7.19
N LEU A 46 -8.43 10.56 -6.65
CA LEU A 46 -8.16 9.44 -5.75
C LEU A 46 -7.27 8.35 -6.39
N LEU A 47 -7.44 8.09 -7.68
CA LEU A 47 -6.62 7.14 -8.43
C LEU A 47 -5.16 7.58 -8.52
N CYS A 48 -4.91 8.88 -8.75
CA CYS A 48 -3.57 9.46 -8.80
C CYS A 48 -2.86 9.51 -7.44
N LEU A 49 -3.61 9.48 -6.33
CA LEU A 49 -3.03 9.54 -5.00
C LEU A 49 -2.49 8.17 -4.55
N PRO A 50 -1.30 8.11 -3.93
CA PRO A 50 -0.77 6.88 -3.37
C PRO A 50 -1.58 6.44 -2.15
N SER A 51 -1.51 5.15 -1.84
CA SER A 51 -2.04 4.59 -0.60
C SER A 51 -1.30 5.18 0.59
N THR A 52 -2.04 5.47 1.66
CA THR A 52 -1.50 5.96 2.95
C THR A 52 -1.34 4.84 3.97
N GLY A 53 -1.61 3.60 3.58
CA GLY A 53 -1.51 2.44 4.45
C GLY A 53 -0.08 2.19 4.92
N HIS A 54 0.06 1.69 6.14
CA HIS A 54 1.37 1.31 6.69
C HIS A 54 2.11 0.30 5.80
N TYR A 55 1.36 -0.54 5.08
CA TYR A 55 1.90 -1.55 4.15
C TYR A 55 2.43 -0.93 2.86
N ALA A 56 1.94 0.25 2.45
CA ALA A 56 2.43 0.95 1.26
C ALA A 56 3.84 1.52 1.46
N ALA A 57 4.27 1.73 2.71
CA ALA A 57 5.62 2.17 3.05
C ALA A 57 6.61 1.01 3.21
N VAL A 58 6.15 -0.25 3.25
CA VAL A 58 7.04 -1.42 3.30
C VAL A 58 7.59 -1.66 1.90
N ARG A 59 8.65 -0.94 1.55
CA ARG A 59 9.47 -1.23 0.38
C ARG A 59 10.18 -2.56 0.68
N LEU A 60 9.65 -3.66 0.15
CA LEU A 60 10.35 -4.94 0.13
C LEU A 60 11.56 -4.78 -0.79
N GLU A 61 12.69 -4.31 -0.25
CA GLU A 61 13.94 -4.25 -1.01
C GLU A 61 14.37 -5.70 -1.35
N PRO A 62 14.36 -6.09 -2.64
CA PRO A 62 14.66 -7.47 -3.05
C PRO A 62 16.09 -7.90 -2.71
N GLU A 63 16.99 -6.93 -2.54
CA GLU A 63 18.43 -7.14 -2.32
C GLU A 63 18.80 -7.38 -0.84
N ALA A 64 17.81 -7.51 0.05
CA ALA A 64 18.05 -7.68 1.48
C ALA A 64 18.29 -9.15 1.90
N MET A 65 18.73 -10.05 1.01
CA MET A 65 19.07 -11.43 1.34
C MET A 65 20.58 -11.64 1.31
N GLU A 66 21.14 -12.17 2.38
CA GLU A 66 22.55 -12.55 2.51
C GLU A 66 22.68 -14.01 2.99
N LEU A 67 23.83 -14.63 2.76
CA LEU A 67 24.10 -15.98 3.25
C LEU A 67 24.55 -15.89 4.71
N CYS A 68 24.00 -16.76 5.57
CA CYS A 68 24.44 -16.87 6.95
C CYS A 68 25.92 -17.29 7.02
N ASP A 69 26.75 -16.55 7.78
CA ASP A 69 28.19 -16.84 7.94
C ASP A 69 28.47 -18.21 8.60
N SER A 70 27.49 -18.80 9.29
CA SER A 70 27.66 -20.08 10.01
C SER A 70 27.12 -21.28 9.27
N CYS A 71 25.95 -21.16 8.63
CA CYS A 71 25.26 -22.29 7.99
C CYS A 71 25.00 -22.12 6.50
N PHE A 72 25.39 -21.00 5.91
CA PHE A 72 25.25 -20.68 4.48
C PHE A 72 23.82 -20.76 3.92
N GLU A 73 22.82 -20.71 4.79
CA GLU A 73 21.42 -20.59 4.37
C GLU A 73 21.11 -19.12 4.03
N PRO A 74 20.27 -18.82 3.02
CA PRO A 74 19.79 -17.47 2.75
C PRO A 74 18.95 -16.92 3.93
N VAL A 75 19.37 -15.77 4.46
CA VAL A 75 18.73 -15.05 5.56
C VAL A 75 18.53 -13.58 5.16
N ARG A 76 17.46 -12.95 5.65
CA ARG A 76 17.29 -11.51 5.46
C ARG A 76 18.33 -10.74 6.26
N ARG A 77 18.95 -9.74 5.65
CA ARG A 77 19.99 -8.88 6.21
C ARG A 77 19.57 -8.12 7.46
N ASP A 78 18.27 -7.90 7.62
CA ASP A 78 17.70 -7.23 8.78
C ASP A 78 17.43 -8.17 9.97
N ARG A 79 17.68 -9.49 9.85
CA ARG A 79 17.52 -10.42 10.96
C ARG A 79 18.75 -10.45 11.85
N HIS A 80 18.55 -10.12 13.11
CA HIS A 80 19.56 -10.30 14.17
C HIS A 80 20.01 -11.74 14.37
N ALA A 81 19.21 -12.75 13.98
CA ALA A 81 19.57 -14.15 14.11
C ALA A 81 19.06 -15.00 12.94
N CYS A 82 19.87 -16.00 12.55
CA CYS A 82 19.47 -16.99 11.56
C CYS A 82 18.36 -17.89 12.12
N ARG A 83 17.30 -18.13 11.33
CA ARG A 83 16.17 -19.00 11.73
C ARG A 83 16.57 -20.48 11.82
N TYR A 84 17.60 -20.89 11.09
CA TYR A 84 18.01 -22.29 11.00
C TYR A 84 19.03 -22.64 12.09
N CYS A 85 20.16 -21.93 12.14
CA CYS A 85 21.22 -22.24 13.09
C CYS A 85 21.19 -21.40 14.38
N GLY A 86 20.36 -20.36 14.46
CA GLY A 86 20.28 -19.48 15.62
C GLY A 86 21.48 -18.53 15.80
N ALA A 87 22.49 -18.60 14.94
CA ALA A 87 23.65 -17.71 15.01
C ALA A 87 23.23 -16.24 14.81
N VAL A 88 23.75 -15.38 15.69
CA VAL A 88 23.55 -13.92 15.59
C VAL A 88 24.22 -13.42 14.32
N GLN A 89 23.46 -12.76 13.45
CA GLN A 89 23.99 -12.15 12.23
C GLN A 89 24.43 -10.71 12.58
N PHE A 90 25.72 -10.44 12.49
CA PHE A 90 26.22 -9.07 12.55
C PHE A 90 26.15 -8.53 11.13
N ALA A 91 25.23 -7.60 10.86
CA ALA A 91 25.11 -6.96 9.57
C ALA A 91 26.48 -6.44 9.11
N LYS A 92 27.09 -7.06 8.11
CA LYS A 92 28.36 -6.59 7.54
C LYS A 92 28.08 -5.30 6.78
N ALA A 93 28.71 -4.20 7.23
CA ALA A 93 28.70 -2.95 6.50
C ALA A 93 29.35 -3.19 5.13
N MET A 94 28.62 -2.90 4.05
CA MET A 94 29.14 -3.05 2.70
C MET A 94 30.19 -1.95 2.44
N PRO A 95 31.39 -2.26 1.92
CA PRO A 95 32.21 -1.22 1.28
C PRO A 95 31.45 -0.72 0.05
N ARG A 96 31.33 0.60 -0.06
CA ARG A 96 30.72 1.29 -1.20
C ARG A 96 31.52 1.08 -2.47
#